data_AF-W6N9U9-F1
#
_entry.id   AF-W6N9U9-F1
#
_cell.length_a   1.000
_cell.length_b   1.000
_cell.length_c   1.000
_cell.angle_alpha   90.00
_cell.angle_beta   90.00
_cell.angle_gamma   90.00
#
_symmetry.space_group_name_H-M   'P 1'
#
loop_
_entity.id
_entity.type
_entity.pdbx_description
1 polymer ?
#
loop_
_entity_poly.entity_id
_entity_poly.type
_entity_poly.pdbx_seq_one_letter_code
_entity_poly.pdbx_strand_id
1 'polypeptide(L)'
;MSSSAQVDCKDLAAFMTRLGALRKADDSVIIELNDALPTQSFHPKNSRATCEHVGKRLAELQLERIALIERCLSENQQQENSVPQGTMEARLLRNTIRQIRAEFEVEEIIGARTRKAVDERCGKIF
;
A
#
# COMPACT_ATOMS: atom_id res chain seq x y z
N MET A 1 -5.85 -4.83 15.46
CA MET A 1 -6.13 -3.40 15.71
C MET A 1 -5.41 -2.61 14.63
N SER A 2 -6.14 -1.86 13.80
CA SER A 2 -5.62 -1.24 12.58
C SER A 2 -4.62 -0.14 12.91
N SER A 3 -3.37 -0.34 12.53
CA SER A 3 -2.23 0.56 12.77
C SER A 3 -2.22 1.82 11.88
N SER A 4 -3.32 2.10 11.18
CA SER A 4 -3.55 3.35 10.43
C SER A 4 -3.84 4.57 11.32
N ALA A 5 -4.23 4.37 12.59
CA ALA A 5 -4.71 5.44 13.47
C ALA A 5 -3.63 6.34 14.11
N GLN A 6 -2.33 6.06 13.93
CA GLN A 6 -1.25 6.73 14.69
C GLN A 6 -0.22 7.49 13.85
N VAL A 7 -0.52 7.77 12.59
CA VAL A 7 0.39 8.53 11.71
C VAL A 7 -0.04 9.97 11.67
N ASP A 8 0.85 10.87 12.08
CA ASP A 8 0.73 12.30 11.81
C ASP A 8 1.03 12.57 10.34
N CYS A 9 -0.01 12.92 9.57
CA CYS A 9 0.12 13.19 8.14
C CYS A 9 0.83 14.50 7.81
N LYS A 10 1.06 15.37 8.81
CA LYS A 10 1.83 16.61 8.64
C LYS A 10 3.34 16.35 8.63
N ASP A 11 3.76 15.25 9.26
CA ASP A 11 5.11 14.74 9.18
C ASP A 11 5.23 13.79 7.96
N LEU A 12 5.75 14.34 6.87
CA LEU A 12 6.01 13.59 5.65
C LEU A 12 6.92 12.36 5.90
N ALA A 13 7.90 12.45 6.81
CA ALA A 13 8.78 11.32 7.10
C ALA A 13 8.04 10.21 7.85
N ALA A 14 7.15 10.57 8.78
CA ALA A 14 6.29 9.61 9.48
C ALA A 14 5.34 8.89 8.49
N PHE A 15 4.71 9.64 7.58
CA PHE A 15 3.89 9.08 6.51
C PHE A 15 4.67 8.10 5.63
N MET A 16 5.83 8.51 5.10
CA MET A 16 6.66 7.67 4.23
C MET A 16 7.15 6.41 4.94
N THR A 17 7.54 6.53 6.21
CA THR A 17 7.98 5.40 7.04
C THR A 17 6.85 4.38 7.19
N ARG A 18 5.64 4.85 7.52
CA ARG A 18 4.47 3.97 7.66
C ARG A 18 4.10 3.31 6.34
N LEU A 19 4.01 4.08 5.26
CA LEU A 19 3.64 3.55 3.94
C LEU A 19 4.66 2.48 3.49
N GLY A 20 5.95 2.73 3.73
CA GLY A 20 7.01 1.74 3.49
C GLY A 20 6.84 0.47 4.34
N ALA A 21 6.48 0.59 5.62
CA ALA A 21 6.21 -0.57 6.47
C ALA A 21 5.00 -1.40 5.98
N LEU A 22 3.94 -0.73 5.51
CA LEU A 22 2.79 -1.41 4.90
C LEU A 22 3.15 -2.13 3.60
N ARG A 23 4.01 -1.56 2.77
CA ARG A 23 4.49 -2.20 1.53
C ARG A 23 5.35 -3.43 1.82
N LYS A 24 6.21 -3.38 2.86
CA LYS A 24 6.98 -4.56 3.31
C LYS A 24 6.09 -5.70 3.81
N ALA A 25 4.86 -5.42 4.26
CA ALA A 25 3.93 -6.47 4.63
C ALA A 25 3.48 -7.32 3.42
N ASP A 26 3.48 -6.74 2.21
CA ASP A 26 3.21 -7.50 0.98
C ASP A 26 4.30 -8.55 0.73
N ASP A 27 5.57 -8.21 0.96
CA ASP A 27 6.70 -9.14 0.78
C ASP A 27 6.52 -10.40 1.63
N SER A 28 6.11 -10.25 2.90
CA SER A 28 5.83 -11.38 3.79
C SER A 28 4.71 -12.27 3.25
N VAL A 29 3.65 -11.69 2.69
CA VAL A 29 2.53 -12.43 2.10
C VAL A 29 2.94 -13.14 0.80
N ILE A 30 3.80 -12.52 -0.01
CA ILE A 30 4.34 -13.12 -1.22
C ILE A 30 5.33 -14.26 -0.89
N ILE A 31 6.13 -14.13 0.16
CA ILE A 31 6.99 -15.22 0.65
C ILE A 31 6.12 -16.41 1.06
N GLU A 32 5.06 -16.18 1.84
CA GLU A 32 4.11 -17.23 2.23
C GLU A 32 3.49 -17.93 1.01
N LEU A 33 3.12 -17.17 -0.03
CA LEU A 33 2.63 -17.74 -1.29
C LEU A 33 3.67 -18.63 -1.96
N ASN A 34 4.91 -18.16 -2.05
CA ASN A 34 6.00 -18.91 -2.68
C ASN A 34 6.36 -20.16 -1.87
N ASP A 35 6.29 -20.11 -0.53
CA ASP A 35 6.57 -21.27 0.33
C ASP A 35 5.45 -22.32 0.22
N ALA A 36 4.20 -21.88 0.14
CA ALA A 36 3.05 -22.76 0.00
C ALA A 36 2.91 -23.33 -1.43
N LEU A 37 3.30 -22.56 -2.45
CA LEU A 37 3.23 -22.91 -3.88
C LEU A 37 4.59 -22.68 -4.57
N PRO A 38 5.63 -23.47 -4.23
CA PRO A 38 7.00 -23.22 -4.67
C PRO A 38 7.19 -23.38 -6.18
N THR A 39 6.40 -24.24 -6.82
CA THR A 39 6.45 -24.45 -8.27
C THR A 39 5.06 -24.32 -8.88
N GLN A 40 5.00 -23.80 -10.11
CA GLN A 40 3.73 -23.68 -10.85
C GLN A 40 3.14 -25.04 -11.26
N SER A 41 3.91 -26.12 -11.17
CA SER A 41 3.57 -27.45 -11.70
C SER A 41 3.06 -28.40 -10.63
N PHE A 42 3.18 -28.02 -9.35
CA PHE A 42 2.78 -28.85 -8.21
C PHE A 42 1.78 -28.08 -7.35
N HIS A 43 0.55 -28.55 -7.32
CA HIS A 43 -0.52 -27.97 -6.53
C HIS A 43 -0.88 -28.92 -5.37
N PRO A 44 -0.47 -28.62 -4.12
CA PRO A 44 -1.01 -29.28 -2.94
C PRO A 44 -2.55 -29.25 -2.91
N LYS A 45 -3.20 -30.18 -2.21
CA LYS A 45 -4.67 -30.23 -2.11
C LYS A 45 -5.31 -28.91 -1.63
N ASN A 46 -4.59 -28.12 -0.83
CA ASN A 46 -5.08 -26.88 -0.24
C ASN A 46 -4.76 -25.61 -1.05
N SER A 47 -4.20 -25.75 -2.26
CA SER A 47 -3.68 -24.62 -3.04
C SER A 47 -4.72 -23.52 -3.29
N ARG A 48 -6.00 -23.90 -3.50
CA ARG A 48 -7.09 -22.95 -3.73
C ARG A 48 -7.37 -22.09 -2.50
N ALA A 49 -7.51 -22.72 -1.33
CA ALA A 49 -7.75 -22.00 -0.08
C ALA A 49 -6.59 -21.06 0.27
N THR A 50 -5.36 -21.48 0.01
CA THR A 50 -4.16 -20.63 0.16
C THR A 50 -4.22 -19.42 -0.78
N CYS A 51 -4.53 -19.62 -2.06
CA CYS A 51 -4.65 -18.54 -3.03
C CYS A 51 -5.74 -17.53 -2.67
N GLU A 52 -6.93 -18.00 -2.27
CA GLU A 52 -8.02 -17.14 -1.82
C GLU A 52 -7.63 -16.34 -0.57
N HIS A 53 -6.95 -16.98 0.39
CA HIS A 53 -6.48 -16.33 1.61
C HIS A 53 -5.41 -15.25 1.34
N VAL A 54 -4.38 -15.58 0.56
CA VAL A 54 -3.29 -14.67 0.18
C VAL A 54 -3.83 -13.49 -0.63
N GLY A 55 -4.67 -13.76 -1.64
CA GLY A 55 -5.26 -12.72 -2.48
C GLY A 55 -6.10 -11.73 -1.66
N LYS A 56 -6.91 -12.25 -0.71
CA LYS A 56 -7.68 -11.40 0.21
C LYS A 56 -6.77 -10.53 1.08
N ARG A 57 -5.71 -11.10 1.67
CA ARG A 57 -4.77 -10.34 2.50
C ARG A 57 -4.05 -9.24 1.74
N LEU A 58 -3.59 -9.51 0.52
CA LEU A 58 -2.96 -8.49 -0.32
C LEU A 58 -3.94 -7.37 -0.70
N ALA A 59 -5.20 -7.71 -0.98
CA ALA A 59 -6.23 -6.70 -1.24
C ALA A 59 -6.50 -5.82 0.00
N GLU A 60 -6.59 -6.43 1.19
CA GLU A 60 -6.76 -5.70 2.45
C GLU A 60 -5.58 -4.75 2.74
N LEU A 61 -4.34 -5.21 2.52
CA LEU A 61 -3.14 -4.38 2.67
C LEU A 61 -3.12 -3.22 1.65
N GLN A 62 -3.51 -3.48 0.40
CA GLN A 62 -3.63 -2.44 -0.61
C GLN A 62 -4.66 -1.38 -0.21
N LEU A 63 -5.83 -1.80 0.30
CA LEU A 63 -6.85 -0.88 0.81
C LEU A 63 -6.34 -0.04 1.99
N GLU A 64 -5.59 -0.64 2.92
CA GLU A 64 -5.02 0.11 4.05
C GLU A 64 -4.03 1.19 3.57
N ARG A 65 -3.23 0.89 2.55
CA ARG A 65 -2.29 1.87 1.96
C ARG A 65 -3.01 3.00 1.24
N ILE A 66 -3.99 2.69 0.40
CA ILE A 66 -4.80 3.69 -0.30
C ILE A 66 -5.49 4.61 0.71
N ALA A 67 -6.11 4.04 1.74
CA ALA A 67 -6.78 4.82 2.79
C ALA A 67 -5.80 5.75 3.54
N LEU A 68 -4.56 5.30 3.79
CA LEU A 68 -3.53 6.14 4.40
C LEU A 68 -3.13 7.32 3.50
N ILE A 69 -2.90 7.05 2.20
CA ILE A 69 -2.52 8.09 1.23
C ILE A 69 -3.66 9.11 1.07
N GLU A 70 -4.91 8.65 0.89
CA GLU A 70 -6.10 9.50 0.78
C GLU A 70 -6.28 10.39 2.02
N ARG A 71 -6.18 9.80 3.22
CA ARG A 71 -6.31 10.53 4.47
C ARG A 71 -5.23 11.61 4.59
N CYS A 72 -3.96 11.27 4.38
CA CYS A 72 -2.88 12.24 4.50
C CYS A 72 -2.95 13.31 3.42
N LEU A 73 -3.39 12.98 2.22
CA LEU A 73 -3.63 13.96 1.16
C LEU A 73 -4.73 14.95 1.56
N SER A 74 -5.85 14.46 2.09
CA SER A 74 -6.97 15.27 2.54
C SER A 74 -6.57 16.22 3.69
N GLU A 75 -5.90 15.71 4.72
CA GLU A 75 -5.45 16.52 5.87
C GLU A 75 -4.49 17.64 5.45
N ASN A 76 -3.54 17.35 4.55
CA ASN A 76 -2.61 18.37 4.06
C ASN A 76 -3.29 19.42 3.16
N GLN A 77 -4.24 19.01 2.31
CA GLN A 77 -5.02 19.95 1.49
C GLN A 77 -5.91 20.86 2.33
N GLN A 78 -6.51 20.33 3.40
CA GLN A 78 -7.27 21.15 4.35
C GLN A 78 -6.36 22.17 5.03
N GLN A 79 -5.14 21.78 5.41
CA GLN A 79 -4.19 22.71 6.00
C GLN A 79 -3.73 23.77 5.00
N GLU A 80 -3.59 23.46 3.71
CA GLU A 80 -3.17 24.42 2.68
C GLU A 80 -4.13 25.62 2.60
N ASN A 81 -5.43 25.37 2.76
CA ASN A 81 -6.45 26.43 2.77
C ASN A 81 -6.34 27.38 3.97
N SER A 82 -5.67 26.95 5.05
CA SER A 82 -5.51 27.74 6.27
C SER A 82 -4.20 28.54 6.32
N VAL A 83 -3.23 28.21 5.46
CA VAL A 83 -1.91 28.85 5.45
C VAL A 83 -1.88 30.02 4.46
N PRO A 84 -1.40 31.21 4.85
CA PRO A 84 -1.28 32.35 3.94
C PRO A 84 -0.39 32.04 2.74
N GLN A 85 -0.86 32.40 1.54
CA GLN A 85 -0.10 32.23 0.31
C GLN A 85 1.19 33.05 0.31
N GLY A 86 2.19 32.59 -0.45
CA GLY A 86 3.50 33.26 -0.56
C GLY A 86 4.48 32.96 0.58
N THR A 87 4.01 32.39 1.69
CA THR A 87 4.84 32.00 2.84
C THR A 87 5.72 30.78 2.53
N MET A 88 6.78 30.61 3.33
CA MET A 88 7.62 29.40 3.30
C MET A 88 6.79 28.16 3.63
N GLU A 89 5.90 28.24 4.63
CA GLU A 89 5.03 27.16 5.05
C GLU A 89 4.13 26.67 3.91
N ALA A 90 3.47 27.60 3.17
CA ALA A 90 2.66 27.24 2.01
C ALA A 90 3.48 26.52 0.93
N ARG A 91 4.76 26.88 0.74
CA ARG A 91 5.64 26.20 -0.23
C ARG A 91 6.00 24.79 0.23
N LEU A 92 6.31 24.61 1.51
CA LEU A 92 6.61 23.31 2.09
C LEU A 92 5.40 22.38 2.01
N LEU A 93 4.22 22.88 2.36
CA LEU A 93 2.98 22.11 2.33
C LEU A 93 2.60 21.66 0.91
N ARG A 94 2.74 22.54 -0.09
CA ARG A 94 2.57 22.17 -1.50
C ARG A 94 3.53 21.07 -1.94
N ASN A 95 4.79 21.14 -1.49
CA ASN A 95 5.77 20.11 -1.78
C ASN A 95 5.39 18.78 -1.12
N THR A 96 4.89 18.79 0.12
CA THR A 96 4.37 17.60 0.82
C THR A 96 3.19 16.99 0.06
N ILE A 97 2.18 17.79 -0.30
CA ILE A 97 1.02 17.35 -1.08
C ILE A 97 1.45 16.71 -2.40
N ARG A 98 2.40 17.32 -3.11
CA ARG A 98 2.93 16.78 -4.36
C ARG A 98 3.59 15.41 -4.16
N GLN A 99 4.35 15.22 -3.09
CA GLN A 99 4.97 13.95 -2.78
C GLN A 99 3.94 12.87 -2.43
N ILE A 100 2.95 13.19 -1.59
CA ILE A 100 1.85 12.26 -1.25
C ILE A 100 1.06 11.87 -2.51
N ARG A 101 0.81 12.80 -3.44
CA ARG A 101 0.14 12.49 -4.71
C ARG A 101 0.94 11.51 -5.56
N ALA A 102 2.26 11.65 -5.62
CA ALA A 102 3.11 10.71 -6.36
C ALA A 102 3.03 9.29 -5.79
N GLU A 103 2.75 9.14 -4.49
CA GLU A 103 2.60 7.81 -3.88
C GLU A 103 1.37 7.04 -4.37
N PHE A 104 0.34 7.69 -4.93
CA PHE A 104 -0.77 6.99 -5.59
C PHE A 104 -0.30 6.23 -6.83
N GLU A 105 0.46 6.88 -7.71
CA GLU A 105 1.00 6.26 -8.92
C GLU A 105 1.90 5.07 -8.57
N VAL A 106 2.69 5.22 -7.51
CA VAL A 106 3.52 4.12 -6.98
C VAL A 106 2.65 2.97 -6.45
N GLU A 107 1.57 3.27 -5.74
CA GLU A 107 0.66 2.25 -5.21
C GLU A 107 -0.05 1.47 -6.32
N GLU A 108 -0.44 2.11 -7.42
CA GLU A 108 -1.02 1.43 -8.58
C GLU A 108 -0.03 0.41 -9.18
N ILE A 109 1.24 0.79 -9.30
CA ILE A 109 2.30 -0.09 -9.81
C ILE A 109 2.54 -1.25 -8.86
N ILE A 110 2.61 -1.00 -7.55
CA ILE A 110 2.81 -2.05 -6.54
C ILE A 110 1.63 -3.02 -6.57
N GLY A 111 0.39 -2.51 -6.56
CA GLY A 111 -0.81 -3.33 -6.65
C GLY A 111 -0.85 -4.18 -7.93
N ALA A 112 -0.43 -3.64 -9.07
CA ALA A 112 -0.36 -4.39 -10.32
C ALA A 112 0.66 -5.54 -10.24
N ARG A 113 1.82 -5.30 -9.61
CA ARG A 113 2.86 -6.32 -9.41
C ARG A 113 2.42 -7.42 -8.45
N THR A 114 1.78 -7.07 -7.33
CA THR A 114 1.31 -8.07 -6.35
C THR A 114 0.19 -8.92 -6.94
N ARG A 115 -0.76 -8.31 -7.67
CA ARG A 115 -1.79 -9.06 -8.42
C ARG A 115 -1.18 -10.03 -9.43
N LYS A 116 -0.23 -9.56 -10.25
CA LYS A 116 0.46 -10.42 -11.21
C LYS A 116 1.17 -11.60 -10.54
N ALA A 117 1.83 -11.38 -9.40
CA ALA A 117 2.50 -12.45 -8.66
C ALA A 117 1.51 -13.51 -8.16
N VAL A 118 0.32 -13.10 -7.69
CA VAL A 118 -0.76 -14.02 -7.32
C VAL A 118 -1.25 -14.76 -8.56
N ASP A 119 -1.57 -14.05 -9.65
CA ASP A 119 -2.11 -14.66 -10.88
C ASP A 119 -1.15 -15.69 -11.51
N GLU A 120 0.16 -15.43 -11.51
CA GLU A 120 1.15 -16.38 -12.03
C GLU A 120 1.26 -17.67 -11.21
N ARG A 121 0.93 -17.61 -9.91
CA ARG A 121 0.97 -18.78 -9.00
C ARG A 121 -0.38 -19.48 -8.89
N CYS A 122 -1.45 -18.69 -8.88
CA CYS A 122 -2.82 -19.12 -8.61
C CYS A 122 -3.68 -19.31 -9.86
N GLY A 123 -3.30 -18.74 -11.00
CA GLY A 123 -4.10 -18.74 -12.22
C GLY A 123 -4.29 -20.10 -12.91
N LYS A 124 -3.60 -21.16 -12.45
CA LYS A 124 -3.84 -22.55 -12.89
C LYS A 124 -4.62 -23.40 -11.88
N ILE A 125 -4.85 -22.85 -10.68
CA ILE A 125 -5.61 -23.50 -9.61
C ILE A 125 -7.12 -23.23 -9.80
N PHE A 126 -7.46 -22.22 -10.60
CA PHE A 126 -8.79 -21.90 -11.10
C PHE A 126 -8.94 -22.29 -12.57
#